data_AF-A0A1F6LK18-F1
#
_entry.id   AF-A0A1F6LK18-F1
#
_cell.length_a   1.000
_cell.length_b   1.000
_cell.length_c   1.000
_cell.angle_alpha   90.00
_cell.angle_beta   90.00
_cell.angle_gamma   90.00
#
_symmetry.space_group_name_H-M   'P 1'
#
loop_
_entity.id
_entity.type
_entity.pdbx_description
1 polymer ?
#
loop_
_entity_poly.entity_id
_entity_poly.type
_entity_poly.pdbx_seq_one_letter_code
_entity_poly.pdbx_strand_id
1 'polypeptide(L)'
;MSDDASDDEKIINIDADPVNKNWLRIVARMRRRKMKERDEEFERRRWTIAAMHKYGGGFVRRLAELASCADLVELGKIKATWSKEWDEYELVGKQMEERGESPKW
;
A
#
# COMPACT_ATOMS: atom_id res chain seq x y z
N MET A 1 -6.94 43.51 -52.31
CA MET A 1 -6.93 42.04 -52.38
C MET A 1 -6.96 41.57 -50.95
N SER A 2 -8.09 40.97 -50.57
CA SER A 2 -8.41 40.45 -49.26
C SER A 2 -8.03 38.97 -49.22
N ASP A 3 -7.35 38.56 -48.15
CA ASP A 3 -7.22 37.18 -47.65
C ASP A 3 -6.85 37.42 -46.16
N ASP A 4 -7.73 37.38 -45.17
CA ASP A 4 -8.75 36.40 -44.79
C ASP A 4 -8.17 34.99 -44.60
N ALA A 5 -7.69 34.73 -43.38
CA ALA A 5 -7.76 33.42 -42.72
C ALA A 5 -7.37 33.62 -41.25
N SER A 6 -8.37 33.99 -40.45
CA SER A 6 -8.34 33.85 -39.00
C SER A 6 -7.99 32.40 -38.67
N ASP A 7 -6.88 32.19 -37.96
CA ASP A 7 -6.44 30.89 -37.46
C ASP A 7 -7.41 30.49 -36.33
N ASP A 8 -8.56 29.93 -36.73
CA ASP A 8 -9.50 29.27 -35.83
C ASP A 8 -8.81 28.03 -35.28
N GLU A 9 -8.16 28.19 -34.11
CA GLU A 9 -7.87 27.08 -33.21
C GLU A 9 -9.18 26.30 -32.99
N LYS A 10 -9.33 25.18 -33.72
CA LYS A 10 -10.27 24.13 -33.36
C LYS A 10 -9.82 23.57 -32.02
N ILE A 11 -10.24 24.23 -30.94
CA ILE A 11 -10.40 23.59 -29.65
C ILE A 11 -11.41 22.46 -29.91
N ILE A 12 -10.88 21.27 -30.10
CA ILE A 12 -11.64 20.03 -30.06
C ILE A 12 -12.26 19.98 -28.67
N ASN A 13 -13.48 20.50 -28.57
CA ASN A 13 -14.33 20.29 -27.43
C ASN A 13 -14.71 18.80 -27.50
N ILE A 14 -13.86 17.97 -26.90
CA ILE A 14 -14.13 16.57 -26.65
C ILE A 14 -15.25 16.59 -25.62
N ASP A 15 -16.47 16.76 -26.11
CA ASP A 15 -17.69 16.62 -25.35
C ASP A 15 -17.56 15.34 -24.56
N ALA A 16 -17.44 15.51 -23.25
CA ALA A 16 -16.97 14.48 -22.38
C ALA A 16 -18.06 13.41 -22.25
N ASP A 17 -17.91 12.39 -23.09
CA ASP A 17 -18.74 11.20 -23.21
C ASP A 17 -19.08 10.66 -21.81
N PRO A 18 -20.37 10.56 -21.44
CA PRO A 18 -20.78 10.06 -20.13
C PRO A 18 -20.26 8.65 -19.84
N VAL A 19 -20.00 7.84 -20.88
CA VAL A 19 -19.41 6.50 -20.75
C VAL A 19 -17.94 6.59 -20.31
N ASN A 20 -17.17 7.54 -20.84
CA ASN A 20 -15.77 7.75 -20.48
C ASN A 20 -15.63 8.26 -19.03
N LYS A 21 -16.49 9.20 -18.62
CA LYS A 21 -16.57 9.66 -17.23
C LYS A 21 -16.93 8.54 -16.24
N ASN A 22 -17.79 7.60 -16.64
CA ASN A 22 -18.17 6.47 -15.79
C ASN A 22 -17.02 5.47 -15.61
N TRP A 23 -16.33 5.10 -16.70
CA TRP A 23 -15.14 4.25 -16.65
C TRP A 23 -14.01 4.87 -15.84
N LEU A 24 -13.74 6.17 -16.00
CA LEU A 24 -12.76 6.90 -15.19
C LEU A 24 -13.12 6.90 -13.70
N ARG A 25 -14.40 7.07 -13.34
CA ARG A 25 -14.87 6.93 -11.94
C ARG A 25 -14.70 5.51 -11.41
N ILE A 26 -14.96 4.49 -12.22
CA ILE A 26 -14.77 3.08 -11.85
C ILE A 26 -13.29 2.81 -11.61
N VAL A 27 -12.39 3.21 -12.52
CA VAL A 27 -10.95 3.06 -12.39
C VAL A 27 -10.41 3.83 -11.18
N ALA A 28 -10.84 5.07 -10.97
CA ALA A 28 -10.47 5.86 -9.80
C ALA A 28 -10.94 5.22 -8.48
N ARG A 29 -12.12 4.60 -8.46
CA ARG A 29 -12.62 3.82 -7.31
C ARG A 29 -11.78 2.57 -7.07
N MET A 30 -11.41 1.85 -8.12
CA MET A 30 -10.55 0.67 -8.02
C MET A 30 -9.15 1.04 -7.52
N ARG A 31 -8.57 2.12 -8.04
CA ARG A 31 -7.26 2.62 -7.60
C ARG A 31 -7.27 3.03 -6.13
N ARG A 32 -8.31 3.73 -5.67
CA ARG A 32 -8.48 4.08 -4.24
C ARG A 32 -8.62 2.85 -3.35
N ARG A 33 -9.42 1.85 -3.76
CA ARG A 33 -9.53 0.58 -3.02
C ARG A 33 -8.20 -0.14 -2.92
N LYS A 34 -7.49 -0.32 -4.04
CA LYS A 34 -6.15 -0.93 -4.05
C LYS A 34 -5.15 -0.17 -3.19
N MET A 35 -5.22 1.17 -3.17
CA MET A 35 -4.34 1.98 -2.33
C MET A 35 -4.65 1.76 -0.85
N LYS A 36 -5.93 1.82 -0.46
CA LYS A 36 -6.39 1.55 0.90
C LYS A 36 -6.00 0.14 1.38
N GLU A 37 -6.18 -0.88 0.53
CA GLU A 37 -5.80 -2.25 0.84
C GLU A 37 -4.29 -2.39 1.10
N ARG A 38 -3.45 -1.73 0.29
CA ARG A 38 -1.99 -1.70 0.51
C ARG A 38 -1.61 -0.97 1.78
N ASP A 39 -2.26 0.16 2.07
CA ASP A 39 -1.98 0.95 3.27
C ASP A 39 -2.37 0.16 4.54
N GLU A 40 -3.52 -0.52 4.53
CA GLU A 40 -3.96 -1.43 5.60
C GLU A 40 -3.02 -2.63 5.75
N GLU A 41 -2.55 -3.20 4.64
CA GLU A 41 -1.59 -4.29 4.68
C GLU A 41 -0.23 -3.84 5.24
N PHE A 42 0.23 -2.66 4.84
CA PHE A 42 1.45 -2.05 5.36
C PHE A 42 1.36 -1.83 6.87
N GLU A 43 0.25 -1.28 7.36
CA GLU A 43 0.06 -1.04 8.79
C GLU A 43 0.02 -2.34 9.59
N ARG A 44 -0.68 -3.38 9.10
CA ARG A 44 -0.65 -4.71 9.74
C ARG A 44 0.76 -5.27 9.84
N ARG A 45 1.54 -5.20 8.74
CA ARG A 45 2.93 -5.67 8.72
C ARG A 45 3.79 -4.91 9.71
N ARG A 46 3.58 -3.59 9.83
CA ARG A 46 4.30 -2.72 10.77
C ARG A 46 4.07 -3.17 12.23
N TRP A 47 2.84 -3.53 12.58
CA TRP A 47 2.54 -4.08 13.91
C TRP A 47 3.17 -5.46 14.15
N THR A 48 3.16 -6.34 13.15
CA THR A 48 3.83 -7.64 13.23
C THR A 48 5.33 -7.48 13.47
N ILE A 49 6.00 -6.62 12.69
CA ILE A 49 7.43 -6.33 12.83
C ILE A 49 7.73 -5.75 14.22
N ALA A 50 6.89 -4.83 14.71
CA ALA A 50 7.03 -4.28 16.06
C ALA A 50 6.87 -5.34 17.16
N ALA A 51 5.93 -6.27 17.00
CA ALA A 51 5.75 -7.40 17.92
C ALA A 51 6.98 -8.32 17.91
N MET A 52 7.54 -8.62 16.73
CA MET A 52 8.76 -9.40 16.59
C MET A 52 9.97 -8.71 17.26
N HIS A 53 10.08 -7.38 17.14
CA HIS A 53 11.13 -6.62 17.84
C HIS A 53 10.99 -6.69 19.36
N LYS A 54 9.76 -6.57 19.86
CA LYS A 54 9.47 -6.42 21.30
C LYS A 54 9.45 -7.74 22.06
N TYR A 55 8.83 -8.76 21.48
CA TYR A 55 8.57 -10.04 22.13
C TYR A 55 9.39 -11.19 21.54
N GLY A 56 10.04 -10.98 20.39
CA GLY A 56 10.83 -12.00 19.72
C GLY A 56 12.16 -12.32 20.41
N GLY A 57 12.56 -13.59 20.33
CA GLY A 57 13.89 -14.04 20.70
C GLY A 57 14.97 -13.59 19.69
N GLY A 58 16.23 -13.98 19.92
CA GLY A 58 17.38 -13.48 19.14
C GLY A 58 17.29 -13.69 17.62
N PHE A 59 16.69 -14.78 17.16
CA PHE A 59 16.45 -15.03 15.74
C PHE A 59 15.32 -14.13 15.19
N VAL A 60 14.16 -14.14 15.86
CA VAL A 60 12.97 -13.37 15.44
C VAL A 60 13.23 -11.86 15.43
N ARG A 61 14.04 -11.36 16.36
CA ARG A 61 14.43 -9.95 16.38
C ARG A 61 15.26 -9.56 15.16
N ARG A 62 16.21 -10.40 14.73
CA ARG A 62 16.99 -10.18 13.50
C ARG A 62 16.13 -10.29 12.25
N LEU A 63 15.15 -11.17 12.26
CA LEU A 63 14.15 -11.26 11.20
C LEU A 63 13.34 -9.97 11.09
N ALA A 64 12.95 -9.38 12.22
CA ALA A 64 12.27 -8.08 12.27
C ALA A 64 13.14 -6.94 11.73
N GLU A 65 14.42 -6.91 12.11
CA GLU A 65 15.40 -5.94 11.57
C GLU A 65 15.49 -6.05 10.05
N LEU A 66 15.61 -7.26 9.50
CA LEU A 66 15.61 -7.50 8.06
C LEU A 66 14.30 -7.04 7.41
N ALA A 67 13.16 -7.41 7.99
CA ALA A 67 11.83 -7.07 7.50
C ALA A 67 11.57 -5.55 7.51
N SER A 68 12.15 -4.82 8.46
CA SER A 68 12.01 -3.36 8.58
C SER A 68 12.68 -2.60 7.43
N CYS A 69 13.73 -3.18 6.84
CA CYS A 69 14.49 -2.60 5.74
C CYS A 69 14.07 -3.15 4.37
N ALA A 70 13.26 -4.21 4.33
CA ALA A 70 12.85 -4.89 3.11
C ALA A 70 11.78 -4.10 2.34
N ASP A 71 11.86 -4.13 1.01
CA ASP A 71 10.77 -3.66 0.16
C ASP A 71 9.57 -4.62 0.17
N LEU A 72 8.46 -4.25 -0.48
CA LEU A 72 7.25 -5.09 -0.49
C LEU A 72 7.46 -6.49 -1.09
N VAL A 73 8.37 -6.61 -2.06
CA VAL A 73 8.67 -7.87 -2.76
C VAL A 73 9.54 -8.76 -1.89
N GLU A 74 10.61 -8.19 -1.33
CA GLU A 74 11.52 -8.86 -0.41
C GLU A 74 10.81 -9.27 0.87
N LEU A 75 9.95 -8.42 1.42
CA LEU A 75 9.13 -8.71 2.59
C LEU A 75 8.18 -9.89 2.31
N GLY A 76 7.64 -9.99 1.10
CA GLY A 76 6.86 -11.14 0.67
C GLY A 76 7.68 -12.44 0.69
N LYS A 77 8.95 -12.39 0.27
CA LYS A 77 9.86 -13.54 0.32
C LYS A 77 10.23 -13.91 1.77
N ILE A 78 10.48 -12.91 2.61
CA ILE A 78 10.76 -13.10 4.04
C ILE A 78 9.57 -13.81 4.71
N LYS A 79 8.35 -13.28 4.53
CA LYS A 79 7.13 -13.90 5.05
C LYS A 79 6.92 -15.32 4.52
N ALA A 80 7.19 -15.57 3.24
CA ALA A 80 7.04 -16.92 2.68
C ALA A 80 8.07 -17.92 3.22
N THR A 81 9.29 -17.46 3.51
CA THR A 81 10.39 -18.31 3.98
C THR A 81 10.22 -18.68 5.45
N TRP A 82 9.76 -17.74 6.27
CA TRP A 82 9.57 -17.90 7.73
C TRP A 82 8.11 -17.68 8.11
N SER A 83 7.19 -18.33 7.39
CA SER A 83 5.75 -18.08 7.54
C SER A 83 5.24 -18.46 8.93
N LYS A 84 5.77 -19.54 9.50
CA LYS A 84 5.38 -20.00 10.84
C LYS A 84 5.75 -18.98 11.91
N GLU A 85 7.00 -18.51 11.90
CA GLU A 85 7.47 -17.47 12.81
C GLU A 85 6.79 -16.13 12.55
N TRP A 86 6.32 -15.87 11.33
CA TRP A 86 5.57 -14.65 11.01
C TRP A 86 4.14 -14.69 11.56
N ASP A 87 3.41 -15.77 11.29
CA ASP A 87 2.00 -15.93 11.67
C ASP A 87 1.78 -15.87 13.18
N GLU A 88 2.73 -16.41 13.97
CA GLU A 88 2.73 -16.31 15.43
C GLU A 88 2.69 -14.85 15.91
N TYR A 89 3.38 -13.93 15.21
CA TYR A 89 3.47 -12.53 15.61
C TYR A 89 2.46 -11.63 14.90
N GLU A 90 1.72 -12.10 13.89
CA GLU A 90 0.58 -11.36 13.34
C GLU A 90 -0.52 -11.19 14.39
N LEU A 91 -0.82 -12.24 15.14
CA LEU A 91 -1.77 -12.20 16.26
C LEU A 91 -1.30 -11.29 17.38
N VAL A 92 -0.02 -11.35 17.73
CA VAL A 92 0.57 -10.50 18.78
C VAL A 92 0.58 -9.04 18.35
N GLY A 93 0.94 -8.76 17.09
CA GLY A 93 0.92 -7.42 16.51
C GLY A 93 -0.48 -6.81 16.54
N LYS A 94 -1.50 -7.59 16.19
CA LYS A 94 -2.90 -7.14 16.29
C LYS A 94 -3.30 -6.80 17.73
N GLN A 95 -2.90 -7.61 18.70
CA GLN A 95 -3.16 -7.32 20.12
C GLN A 95 -2.42 -6.06 20.61
N MET A 96 -1.21 -5.81 20.12
CA MET A 96 -0.48 -4.57 20.42
C MET A 96 -1.19 -3.34 19.87
N GLU A 97 -1.68 -3.42 18.63
CA GLU A 97 -2.48 -2.37 18.00
C GLU A 97 -3.73 -2.06 18.82
N GLU A 98 -4.49 -3.09 19.19
CA GLU A 98 -5.72 -2.96 19.99
C GLU A 98 -5.47 -2.36 21.39
N ARG A 99 -4.30 -2.64 21.98
CA ARG A 99 -3.89 -2.07 23.28
C ARG A 99 -3.36 -0.64 23.18
N GLY A 100 -3.20 -0.10 21.97
CA GLY A 100 -2.62 1.23 21.75
C GLY A 100 -1.15 1.30 22.14
N GLU A 101 -0.43 0.18 22.12
CA GLU A 101 1.01 0.17 22.38
C GLU A 101 1.73 0.92 21.25
N SER A 102 2.73 1.75 21.53
CA SER A 102 3.50 2.38 20.46
C SER A 102 4.48 1.36 19.86
N PRO A 103 4.50 1.18 18.53
CA PRO A 103 5.51 0.34 17.91
C PRO A 103 6.85 1.08 18.00
N LYS A 104 7.77 0.52 18.80
CA LYS A 104 9.12 1.04 18.99
C LYS A 104 10.08 0.16 18.19
N TRP A 105 10.89 0.81 17.36
CA TRP A 105 12.00 0.23 16.58
C TRP A 105 13.31 0.68 17.21
#